data_AF-A0A951Z824-F1
#
_entry.id   AF-A0A951Z824-F1
#
_cell.length_a   1.000
_cell.length_b   1.000
_cell.length_c   1.000
_cell.angle_alpha   90.00
_cell.angle_beta   90.00
_cell.angle_gamma   90.00
#
_symmetry.space_group_name_H-M   'P 1'
#
loop_
_entity.id
_entity.type
_entity.pdbx_description
1 polymer ?
#
loop_
_entity_poly.entity_id
_entity_poly.type
_entity_poly.pdbx_seq_one_letter_code
_entity_poly.pdbx_strand_id
1 'polypeptide(L)'
;MDDIERQDRALFLRELASGGRWFYLGIPIALLTWGFLTYDSPFNLVAAGALVAVWVASAHKSSIAKRWTSPHLRRLWMECENRLQLFQKVLSKMRKEQVADLQEMPKTVERVALSVYAALRRADFIAKDVQSTEHSLHQRPTVWIASSKDSHAQELYRIADRNIAEYRQHLQGVMAGVQRTEAQAAVFITTVDTLRMKMIGYRFAGRSPEVSHREFISALDEAKLQLQSIDHALEELDFGAARLELETSLQEMEKAVETAQEEHVSLTEPPPFRTTPPPPPPFR
;
A
#
# COMPACT_ATOMS: atom_id res chain seq x y z
N MET A 1 -8.06 -2.78 -5.64
CA MET A 1 -7.05 -3.42 -6.52
C MET A 1 -6.99 -2.68 -7.87
N ASP A 2 -8.15 -2.29 -8.40
CA ASP A 2 -8.32 -1.48 -9.61
C ASP A 2 -7.48 -0.20 -9.69
N ASP A 3 -7.30 0.54 -8.60
CA ASP A 3 -6.53 1.79 -8.63
C ASP A 3 -5.03 1.54 -8.86
N ILE A 4 -4.48 0.47 -8.28
CA ILE A 4 -3.09 0.04 -8.51
C ILE A 4 -2.92 -0.40 -9.97
N GLU A 5 -3.86 -1.17 -10.50
CA GLU A 5 -3.80 -1.61 -11.90
C GLU A 5 -3.94 -0.46 -12.89
N ARG A 6 -4.87 0.47 -12.65
CA ARG A 6 -5.06 1.66 -13.50
C ARG A 6 -3.81 2.52 -13.50
N GLN A 7 -3.19 2.72 -12.35
CA GLN A 7 -1.98 3.52 -12.23
C GLN A 7 -0.76 2.83 -12.85
N ASP A 8 -0.59 1.52 -12.65
CA ASP A 8 0.47 0.73 -13.29
C ASP A 8 0.33 0.73 -14.83
N ARG A 9 -0.91 0.66 -15.35
CA ARG A 9 -1.22 0.80 -16.79
C ARG A 9 -0.96 2.21 -17.30
N ALA A 10 -1.34 3.24 -16.55
CA ALA A 10 -1.08 4.63 -16.92
C ALA A 10 0.44 4.93 -16.96
N LEU A 11 1.20 4.39 -16.01
CA LEU A 11 2.66 4.49 -15.98
C LEU A 11 3.29 3.76 -17.17
N PHE A 12 2.79 2.57 -17.51
CA PHE A 12 3.23 1.85 -18.70
C PHE A 12 2.94 2.64 -19.99
N LEU A 13 1.72 3.17 -20.16
CA LEU A 13 1.35 4.00 -21.31
C LEU A 13 2.20 5.27 -21.39
N ARG A 14 2.48 5.92 -20.25
CA ARG A 14 3.36 7.10 -20.20
C ARG A 14 4.80 6.76 -20.59
N GLU A 15 5.30 5.59 -20.18
CA GLU A 15 6.64 5.13 -20.57
C GLU A 15 6.72 4.72 -22.04
N LEU A 16 5.63 4.17 -22.58
CA LEU A 16 5.49 3.82 -24.00
C LEU A 16 5.47 5.09 -24.86
N ALA A 17 4.82 6.15 -24.38
CA ALA A 17 4.78 7.48 -25.00
C ALA A 17 5.95 8.41 -24.61
N SER A 18 6.98 7.93 -23.90
CA SER A 18 8.09 8.78 -23.48
C SER A 18 8.88 9.32 -24.68
N GLY A 19 9.01 10.65 -24.79
CA GLY A 19 9.55 11.33 -25.97
C GLY A 19 10.95 10.87 -26.38
N GLY A 20 11.83 10.56 -25.41
CA GLY A 20 13.16 10.04 -25.71
C GLY A 20 13.15 8.69 -26.44
N ARG A 21 12.21 7.78 -26.13
CA ARG A 21 12.12 6.46 -26.78
C ARG A 21 11.61 6.55 -28.21
N TRP A 22 10.73 7.48 -28.49
CA TRP A 22 10.25 7.76 -29.84
C TRP A 22 11.38 8.16 -30.79
N PHE A 23 12.35 8.94 -30.30
CA PHE A 23 13.53 9.30 -31.09
C PHE A 23 14.45 8.09 -31.35
N TYR A 24 14.78 7.28 -30.34
CA TYR A 24 15.75 6.19 -30.50
C TYR A 24 15.19 4.90 -31.12
N LEU A 25 13.90 4.61 -30.93
CA LEU A 25 13.28 3.36 -31.41
C LEU A 25 12.17 3.62 -32.42
N GLY A 26 11.43 4.73 -32.29
CA GLY A 26 10.35 5.08 -33.22
C GLY A 26 10.85 5.48 -34.61
N ILE A 27 11.93 6.27 -34.71
CA ILE A 27 12.50 6.68 -36.01
C ILE A 27 13.01 5.47 -36.83
N PRO A 28 13.80 4.52 -36.26
CA PRO A 28 14.19 3.31 -36.99
C PRO A 28 13.01 2.44 -37.42
N ILE A 29 11.98 2.30 -36.58
CA ILE A 29 10.77 1.55 -36.93
C ILE A 29 10.07 2.21 -38.12
N ALA A 30 9.89 3.53 -38.09
CA ALA A 30 9.26 4.28 -39.17
C ALA A 30 10.02 4.13 -40.50
N LEU A 31 11.35 4.23 -40.46
CA LEU A 31 12.22 4.06 -41.63
C LEU A 31 12.15 2.63 -42.20
N LEU A 32 12.12 1.61 -41.35
CA LEU A 32 11.99 0.22 -41.78
C LEU A 32 10.59 -0.06 -42.35
N THR A 33 9.53 0.45 -41.74
CA THR A 33 8.17 0.32 -42.30
C THR A 33 8.01 1.07 -43.62
N TRP A 34 8.63 2.24 -43.77
CA TRP A 34 8.68 2.97 -45.03
C TRP A 34 9.46 2.21 -46.10
N GLY A 35 10.61 1.63 -45.72
CA GLY A 35 11.41 0.77 -46.59
C GLY A 35 10.66 -0.50 -47.03
N PHE A 36 9.81 -1.07 -46.18
CA PHE A 36 8.91 -2.16 -46.59
C PHE A 36 7.88 -1.66 -47.63
N LEU A 37 7.17 -0.57 -47.35
CA LEU A 37 6.16 -0.02 -48.27
C LEU A 37 6.74 0.38 -49.64
N THR A 38 8.01 0.78 -49.68
CA THR A 38 8.67 1.25 -50.93
C THR A 38 9.32 0.12 -51.72
N TYR A 39 9.91 -0.87 -51.04
CA TYR A 39 10.75 -1.90 -51.67
C TYR A 39 10.22 -3.34 -51.50
N ASP A 40 9.06 -3.51 -50.86
CA ASP A 40 8.35 -4.76 -50.58
C ASP A 40 9.24 -5.88 -49.98
N SER A 41 10.24 -5.47 -49.19
CA SER A 41 11.22 -6.38 -48.60
C SER A 41 10.71 -6.96 -47.27
N PRO A 42 10.40 -8.28 -47.19
CA PRO A 42 9.88 -8.89 -45.97
C PRO A 42 10.86 -8.78 -44.79
N PHE A 43 12.16 -8.64 -45.05
CA PHE A 43 13.17 -8.43 -44.01
C PHE A 43 12.96 -7.11 -43.24
N ASN A 44 12.52 -6.05 -43.91
CA ASN A 44 12.23 -4.77 -43.27
C ASN A 44 11.04 -4.86 -42.32
N LEU A 45 10.03 -5.66 -42.68
CA LEU A 45 8.86 -5.90 -41.84
C LEU A 45 9.21 -6.75 -40.61
N VAL A 46 10.02 -7.79 -40.78
CA VAL A 46 10.53 -8.60 -39.65
C VAL A 46 11.40 -7.76 -38.71
N ALA A 47 12.31 -6.94 -39.25
CA ALA A 47 13.16 -6.06 -38.45
C ALA A 47 12.34 -4.99 -37.70
N ALA A 48 11.33 -4.40 -38.34
CA ALA A 48 10.41 -3.48 -37.68
C ALA A 48 9.64 -4.16 -36.54
N GLY A 49 9.12 -5.38 -36.77
CA GLY A 49 8.45 -6.16 -35.74
C GLY A 49 9.35 -6.48 -34.55
N ALA A 50 10.61 -6.85 -34.79
CA ALA A 50 11.59 -7.09 -33.74
C ALA A 50 11.88 -5.82 -32.92
N LEU A 51 12.00 -4.66 -33.56
CA LEU A 51 12.21 -3.38 -32.87
C LEU A 51 10.99 -2.95 -32.04
N VAL A 52 9.77 -3.19 -32.54
CA VAL A 52 8.55 -2.97 -31.75
C VAL A 52 8.55 -3.86 -30.51
N ALA A 53 8.92 -5.14 -30.64
CA ALA A 53 9.01 -6.04 -29.49
C ALA A 53 10.05 -5.56 -28.46
N VAL A 54 11.22 -5.09 -28.91
CA VAL A 54 12.25 -4.49 -28.05
C VAL A 54 11.74 -3.22 -27.38
N TRP A 55 11.00 -2.37 -28.10
CA TRP A 55 10.42 -1.14 -27.54
C TRP A 55 9.41 -1.44 -26.44
N VAL A 56 8.46 -2.35 -26.69
CA VAL A 56 7.46 -2.78 -25.71
C VAL A 56 8.14 -3.42 -24.49
N ALA A 57 9.11 -4.30 -24.70
CA ALA A 57 9.84 -4.95 -23.62
C ALA A 57 10.66 -3.96 -22.77
N SER A 58 11.32 -2.99 -23.41
CA SER A 58 12.08 -1.93 -22.74
C SER A 58 11.17 -0.99 -21.93
N ALA A 59 10.03 -0.61 -22.50
CA ALA A 59 9.00 0.18 -21.81
C ALA A 59 8.42 -0.58 -20.61
N HIS A 60 8.17 -1.89 -20.75
CA HIS A 60 7.71 -2.75 -19.67
C HIS A 60 8.73 -2.87 -18.53
N LYS A 61 10.01 -3.12 -18.85
CA LYS A 61 11.08 -3.20 -17.84
C LYS A 61 11.25 -1.88 -17.09
N SER A 62 11.13 -0.76 -17.79
CA SER A 62 11.27 0.56 -17.19
C SER A 62 10.04 1.00 -16.40
N SER A 63 8.84 0.58 -16.81
CA SER A 63 7.63 0.82 -16.03
C SER A 63 7.75 0.10 -14.69
N ILE A 64 8.14 -1.18 -14.67
CA ILE A 64 8.37 -1.94 -13.43
C ILE A 64 9.40 -1.25 -12.53
N ALA A 65 10.52 -0.78 -13.08
CA ALA A 65 11.55 -0.09 -12.30
C ALA A 65 11.06 1.22 -11.68
N LYS A 66 10.10 1.91 -12.32
CA LYS A 66 9.52 3.19 -11.90
C LYS A 66 8.23 3.03 -11.08
N ARG A 67 7.69 1.82 -10.92
CA ARG A 67 6.49 1.58 -10.09
C ARG A 67 6.76 1.95 -8.63
N TRP A 68 7.92 1.57 -8.11
CA TRP A 68 8.29 1.75 -6.72
C TRP A 68 8.91 3.12 -6.47
N THR A 69 8.38 3.84 -5.49
CA THR A 69 8.96 5.10 -5.03
C THR A 69 10.06 4.85 -4.01
N SER A 70 9.80 3.97 -3.04
CA SER A 70 10.77 3.57 -2.02
C SER A 70 11.71 2.47 -2.53
N PRO A 71 13.04 2.67 -2.50
CA PRO A 71 14.00 1.64 -2.87
C PRO A 71 14.06 0.49 -1.86
N HIS A 72 13.55 0.68 -0.64
CA HIS A 72 13.49 -0.35 0.39
C HIS A 72 12.39 -1.37 0.08
N LEU A 73 11.14 -0.91 -0.09
CA LEU A 73 10.00 -1.76 -0.41
C LEU A 73 10.19 -2.52 -1.73
N ARG A 74 10.84 -1.88 -2.72
CA ARG A 74 11.24 -2.54 -3.96
C ARG A 74 12.18 -3.72 -3.71
N ARG A 75 13.18 -3.57 -2.83
CA ARG A 75 14.12 -4.65 -2.50
C ARG A 75 13.39 -5.82 -1.84
N LEU A 76 12.51 -5.51 -0.90
CA LEU A 76 11.69 -6.51 -0.22
C LEU A 76 10.84 -7.31 -1.22
N TRP A 77 10.17 -6.64 -2.15
CA TRP A 77 9.43 -7.33 -3.22
C TRP A 77 10.33 -8.19 -4.11
N MET A 78 11.50 -7.67 -4.53
CA MET A 78 12.45 -8.45 -5.34
C MET A 78 12.93 -9.71 -4.61
N GLU A 79 13.06 -9.67 -3.29
CA GLU A 79 13.36 -10.85 -2.47
C GLU A 79 12.20 -11.85 -2.47
N CYS A 80 10.96 -11.40 -2.24
CA CYS A 80 9.76 -12.24 -2.34
C CYS A 80 9.67 -12.92 -3.70
N GLU A 81 9.82 -12.16 -4.79
CA GLU A 81 9.75 -12.66 -6.17
C GLU A 81 10.86 -13.68 -6.46
N ASN A 82 12.09 -13.39 -6.03
CA ASN A 82 13.20 -14.32 -6.19
C ASN A 82 12.94 -15.64 -5.44
N ARG A 83 12.43 -15.59 -4.20
CA ARG A 83 12.08 -16.79 -3.43
C ARG A 83 10.96 -17.59 -4.09
N LEU A 84 9.95 -16.92 -4.65
CA LEU A 84 8.89 -17.56 -5.42
C LEU A 84 9.44 -18.29 -6.66
N GLN A 85 10.34 -17.66 -7.41
CA GLN A 85 10.96 -18.29 -8.57
C GLN A 85 11.84 -19.50 -8.18
N LEU A 86 12.60 -19.38 -7.09
CA LEU A 86 13.40 -20.49 -6.56
C LEU A 86 12.52 -21.65 -6.08
N PHE A 87 11.40 -21.32 -5.45
CA PHE A 87 10.39 -22.29 -5.02
C PHE A 87 9.77 -23.04 -6.22
N GLN A 88 9.33 -22.32 -7.26
CA GLN A 88 8.83 -22.92 -8.51
C GLN A 88 9.90 -23.80 -9.20
N LYS A 89 11.17 -23.40 -9.18
CA LYS A 89 12.30 -24.22 -9.70
C LYS A 89 12.53 -25.51 -8.91
N VAL A 90 12.20 -25.55 -7.62
CA VAL A 90 12.26 -26.80 -6.83
C VAL A 90 11.07 -27.68 -7.14
N LEU A 91 9.87 -27.10 -7.19
CA LEU A 91 8.65 -27.81 -7.56
C LEU A 91 8.75 -28.52 -8.91
N SER A 92 9.28 -27.82 -9.93
CA SER A 92 9.44 -28.39 -11.28
C SER A 92 10.41 -29.58 -11.35
N LYS A 93 11.24 -29.77 -10.32
CA LYS A 93 12.19 -30.88 -10.21
C LYS A 93 11.72 -32.00 -9.28
N MET A 94 10.50 -31.93 -8.74
CA MET A 94 9.92 -33.02 -7.93
C MET A 94 9.25 -34.08 -8.81
N ARG A 95 9.22 -35.33 -8.33
CA ARG A 95 8.59 -36.45 -9.07
C ARG A 95 7.07 -36.28 -9.06
N LYS A 96 6.39 -36.67 -10.15
CA LYS A 96 4.93 -36.52 -10.30
C LYS A 96 4.13 -37.13 -9.13
N GLU A 97 4.59 -38.25 -8.58
CA GLU A 97 3.99 -38.91 -7.41
C GLU A 97 4.04 -38.04 -6.15
N GLN A 98 5.16 -37.34 -5.93
CA GLN A 98 5.34 -36.42 -4.80
C GLN A 98 4.58 -35.11 -4.99
N VAL A 99 4.25 -34.75 -6.25
CA VAL A 99 3.52 -33.54 -6.61
C VAL A 99 2.00 -33.69 -6.40
N ALA A 100 1.47 -34.92 -6.44
CA ALA A 100 0.05 -35.18 -6.21
C ALA A 100 -0.40 -34.72 -4.82
N ASP A 101 0.42 -34.96 -3.79
CA ASP A 101 0.16 -34.54 -2.41
C ASP A 101 0.32 -33.02 -2.20
N LEU A 102 0.93 -32.32 -3.16
CA LEU A 102 1.34 -30.93 -3.05
C LEU A 102 0.49 -29.95 -3.87
N GLN A 103 -0.51 -30.41 -4.64
CA GLN A 103 -1.15 -29.57 -5.68
C GLN A 103 -1.75 -28.24 -5.18
N GLU A 104 -2.20 -28.16 -3.93
CA GLU A 104 -2.82 -26.95 -3.38
C GLU A 104 -1.80 -25.91 -2.90
N MET A 105 -0.62 -26.36 -2.48
CA MET A 105 0.34 -25.49 -1.81
C MET A 105 0.97 -24.45 -2.77
N PRO A 106 1.42 -24.80 -3.99
CA PRO A 106 1.94 -23.83 -4.96
C PRO A 106 0.93 -22.73 -5.28
N LYS A 107 -0.35 -23.09 -5.43
CA LYS A 107 -1.44 -22.14 -5.67
C LYS A 107 -1.62 -21.18 -4.50
N THR A 108 -1.47 -21.69 -3.27
CA THR A 108 -1.55 -20.88 -2.05
C THR A 108 -0.37 -19.91 -1.97
N VAL A 109 0.86 -20.38 -2.21
CA VAL A 109 2.06 -19.53 -2.23
C VAL A 109 1.96 -18.44 -3.30
N GLU A 110 1.49 -18.78 -4.50
CA GLU A 110 1.30 -17.80 -5.59
C GLU A 110 0.22 -16.77 -5.26
N ARG A 111 -0.90 -17.19 -4.68
CA ARG A 111 -1.96 -16.27 -4.22
C ARG A 111 -1.42 -15.29 -3.18
N VAL A 112 -0.77 -15.81 -2.13
CA VAL A 112 -0.23 -14.99 -1.04
C VAL A 112 0.86 -14.05 -1.55
N ALA A 113 1.67 -14.49 -2.52
CA ALA A 113 2.66 -13.61 -3.17
C ALA A 113 1.99 -12.41 -3.88
N LEU A 114 0.84 -12.62 -4.53
CA LEU A 114 0.07 -11.53 -5.14
C LEU A 114 -0.51 -10.58 -4.08
N SER A 115 -1.02 -11.11 -2.97
CA SER A 115 -1.50 -10.31 -1.84
C SER A 115 -0.36 -9.47 -1.22
N VAL A 116 0.81 -10.09 -1.01
CA VAL A 116 2.03 -9.41 -0.54
C VAL A 116 2.46 -8.30 -1.51
N TYR A 117 2.43 -8.56 -2.83
CA TYR A 117 2.70 -7.53 -3.84
C TYR A 117 1.75 -6.34 -3.68
N ALA A 118 0.45 -6.61 -3.66
CA ALA A 118 -0.58 -5.57 -3.58
C ALA A 118 -0.45 -4.74 -2.30
N ALA A 119 -0.21 -5.41 -1.16
CA ALA A 119 -0.02 -4.76 0.12
C ALA A 119 1.26 -3.90 0.12
N LEU A 120 2.40 -4.41 -0.36
CA LEU A 120 3.64 -3.64 -0.45
C LEU A 120 3.52 -2.42 -1.38
N ARG A 121 2.77 -2.56 -2.49
CA ARG A 121 2.48 -1.43 -3.38
C ARG A 121 1.63 -0.37 -2.69
N ARG A 122 0.61 -0.79 -1.93
CA ARG A 122 -0.22 0.13 -1.16
C ARG A 122 0.59 0.84 -0.07
N ALA A 123 1.45 0.10 0.63
CA ALA A 123 2.37 0.66 1.62
C ALA A 123 3.35 1.67 1.01
N ASP A 124 3.85 1.43 -0.22
CA ASP A 124 4.71 2.38 -0.95
C ASP A 124 3.99 3.70 -1.27
N PHE A 125 2.71 3.64 -1.68
CA PHE A 125 1.92 4.84 -1.91
C PHE A 125 1.69 5.62 -0.62
N ILE A 126 1.28 4.94 0.46
CA ILE A 126 1.03 5.58 1.75
C ILE A 126 2.31 6.21 2.31
N ALA A 127 3.42 5.48 2.27
CA ALA A 127 4.71 5.99 2.75
C ALA A 127 5.15 7.23 1.98
N LYS A 128 4.95 7.23 0.65
CA LYS A 128 5.24 8.39 -0.20
C LYS A 128 4.33 9.57 0.13
N ASP A 129 3.04 9.33 0.24
CA ASP A 129 2.06 10.39 0.47
C ASP A 129 2.33 11.04 1.83
N VAL A 130 2.49 10.25 2.90
CA VAL A 130 2.90 10.72 4.23
C VAL A 130 4.22 11.48 4.18
N GLN A 131 5.22 10.97 3.46
CA GLN A 131 6.49 11.68 3.30
C GLN A 131 6.33 13.00 2.54
N SER A 132 5.40 13.10 1.58
CA SER A 132 5.20 14.32 0.81
C SER A 132 4.40 15.38 1.58
N THR A 133 3.44 14.97 2.41
CA THR A 133 2.57 15.89 3.14
C THR A 133 3.11 16.25 4.53
N GLU A 134 3.75 15.31 5.24
CA GLU A 134 4.05 15.47 6.67
C GLU A 134 5.54 15.70 6.99
N HIS A 135 6.44 15.64 5.99
CA HIS A 135 7.89 15.69 6.25
C HIS A 135 8.36 16.96 6.96
N SER A 136 7.70 18.11 6.72
CA SER A 136 8.01 19.37 7.41
C SER A 136 7.40 19.47 8.81
N LEU A 137 6.27 18.79 9.06
CA LEU A 137 5.50 18.89 10.30
C LEU A 137 6.10 18.07 11.45
N HIS A 138 6.83 16.99 11.15
CA HIS A 138 7.46 16.15 12.17
C HIS A 138 8.78 16.67 12.71
N GLN A 139 9.52 17.45 11.93
CA GLN A 139 10.87 17.86 12.30
C GLN A 139 10.87 18.87 13.46
N ARG A 140 9.78 19.64 13.62
CA ARG A 140 9.60 20.57 14.74
C ARG A 140 8.12 20.66 15.09
N PRO A 141 7.61 19.84 16.02
CA PRO A 141 6.26 20.01 16.49
C PRO A 141 6.12 21.40 17.13
N THR A 142 5.13 22.17 16.66
CA THR A 142 4.79 23.46 17.25
C THR A 142 4.29 23.21 18.67
N VAL A 143 5.04 23.66 19.66
CA VAL A 143 4.61 23.62 21.08
C VAL A 143 3.92 24.93 21.36
N TRP A 144 2.62 24.87 21.62
CA TRP A 144 1.84 26.04 22.00
C TRP A 144 2.04 26.31 23.49
N ILE A 145 2.75 27.40 23.81
CA ILE A 145 2.90 27.83 25.20
C ILE A 145 1.73 28.76 25.51
N ALA A 146 0.78 28.29 26.33
CA ALA A 146 -0.34 29.11 26.78
C ALA A 146 0.18 30.28 27.64
N SER A 147 0.35 31.45 27.05
CA SER A 147 0.81 32.67 27.75
C SER A 147 -0.34 33.46 28.40
N SER A 148 -1.59 33.07 28.15
CA SER A 148 -2.77 33.80 28.62
C SER A 148 -3.27 33.30 29.97
N LYS A 149 -3.68 34.24 30.85
CA LYS A 149 -4.38 33.96 32.11
C LYS A 149 -5.90 33.80 31.94
N ASP A 150 -6.40 34.04 30.73
CA ASP A 150 -7.82 33.89 30.40
C ASP A 150 -8.19 32.40 30.36
N SER A 151 -9.23 32.02 31.10
CA SER A 151 -9.73 30.64 31.17
C SER A 151 -10.22 30.13 29.83
N HIS A 152 -10.78 30.99 28.98
CA HIS A 152 -11.26 30.60 27.67
C HIS A 152 -10.11 30.25 26.71
N ALA A 153 -9.08 31.09 26.68
CA ALA A 153 -7.86 30.83 25.91
C ALA A 153 -7.16 29.53 26.35
N GLN A 154 -7.16 29.22 27.65
CA GLN A 154 -6.60 27.97 28.17
C GLN A 154 -7.36 26.73 27.68
N GLU A 155 -8.69 26.78 27.59
CA GLU A 155 -9.46 25.66 27.06
C GLU A 155 -9.20 25.45 25.56
N LEU A 156 -9.06 26.52 24.77
CA LEU A 156 -8.67 26.42 23.36
C LEU A 156 -7.29 25.77 23.17
N TYR A 157 -6.31 26.13 24.01
CA TYR A 157 -5.01 25.46 24.00
C TYR A 157 -5.11 23.98 24.38
N ARG A 158 -5.96 23.64 25.35
CA ARG A 158 -6.21 22.25 25.76
C ARG A 158 -6.84 21.42 24.64
N ILE A 159 -7.79 21.98 23.90
CA ILE A 159 -8.39 21.34 22.71
C ILE A 159 -7.33 21.16 21.62
N ALA A 160 -6.51 22.18 21.36
CA ALA A 160 -5.44 22.08 20.37
C ALA A 160 -4.42 20.97 20.71
N ASP A 161 -4.01 20.85 21.98
CA ASP A 161 -3.10 19.79 22.42
C ASP A 161 -3.71 18.39 22.24
N ARG A 162 -5.01 18.24 22.54
CA ARG A 162 -5.75 16.99 22.30
C ARG A 162 -5.77 16.63 20.82
N ASN A 163 -6.10 17.57 19.95
CA ASN A 163 -6.17 17.32 18.50
C ASN A 163 -4.79 16.94 17.92
N ILE A 164 -3.72 17.57 18.42
CA ILE A 164 -2.34 17.22 18.03
C ILE A 164 -2.01 15.79 18.46
N ALA A 165 -2.41 15.38 19.67
CA ALA A 165 -2.17 14.03 20.16
C ALA A 165 -2.94 12.98 19.34
N GLU A 166 -4.22 13.23 19.06
CA GLU A 166 -5.06 12.35 18.22
C GLU A 166 -4.49 12.21 16.81
N TYR A 167 -4.14 13.33 16.16
CA TYR A 167 -3.49 13.30 14.84
C TYR A 167 -2.19 12.46 14.84
N ARG A 168 -1.32 12.63 15.85
CA ARG A 168 -0.09 11.83 15.96
C ARG A 168 -0.38 10.35 16.13
N GLN A 169 -1.39 10.01 16.92
CA GLN A 169 -1.81 8.62 17.11
C GLN A 169 -2.28 8.01 15.80
N HIS A 170 -3.12 8.72 15.01
CA HIS A 170 -3.57 8.25 13.71
C HIS A 170 -2.40 8.04 12.74
N LEU A 171 -1.51 9.02 12.66
CA LEU A 171 -0.34 8.91 11.81
C LEU A 171 0.56 7.74 12.20
N GLN A 172 0.83 7.56 13.50
CA GLN A 172 1.58 6.40 13.99
C GLN A 172 0.88 5.09 13.63
N GLY A 173 -0.46 5.04 13.70
CA GLY A 173 -1.26 3.90 13.26
C GLY A 173 -1.07 3.58 11.77
N VAL A 174 -1.09 4.60 10.91
CA VAL A 174 -0.87 4.45 9.46
C VAL A 174 0.55 3.94 9.18
N MET A 175 1.57 4.53 9.80
CA MET A 175 2.96 4.10 9.65
C MET A 175 3.22 2.71 10.23
N ALA A 176 2.56 2.35 11.33
CA ALA A 176 2.59 0.99 11.86
C ALA A 176 1.95 -0.02 10.88
N GLY A 177 0.94 0.39 10.09
CA GLY A 177 0.39 -0.42 8.99
C GLY A 177 1.40 -0.69 7.88
N VAL A 178 2.19 0.32 7.50
CA VAL A 178 3.31 0.17 6.54
C VAL A 178 4.34 -0.83 7.08
N GLN A 179 4.79 -0.66 8.33
CA GLN A 179 5.75 -1.56 8.96
C GLN A 179 5.22 -2.99 9.14
N ARG A 180 3.93 -3.16 9.46
CA ARG A 180 3.29 -4.48 9.52
C ARG A 180 3.33 -5.16 8.15
N THR A 181 3.03 -4.44 7.07
CA THR A 181 3.15 -4.97 5.71
C THR A 181 4.58 -5.44 5.40
N GLU A 182 5.58 -4.65 5.77
CA GLU A 182 7.00 -5.03 5.60
C GLU A 182 7.35 -6.30 6.39
N ALA A 183 6.89 -6.40 7.64
CA ALA A 183 7.08 -7.58 8.48
C ALA A 183 6.40 -8.82 7.87
N GLN A 184 5.17 -8.70 7.38
CA GLN A 184 4.45 -9.81 6.73
C GLN A 184 5.18 -10.32 5.48
N ALA A 185 5.77 -9.42 4.69
CA ALA A 185 6.59 -9.80 3.55
C ALA A 185 7.89 -10.51 3.98
N ALA A 186 8.53 -10.09 5.08
CA ALA A 186 9.67 -10.81 5.64
C ALA A 186 9.29 -12.21 6.14
N VAL A 187 8.14 -12.35 6.81
CA VAL A 187 7.61 -13.66 7.22
C VAL A 187 7.38 -14.54 5.99
N PHE A 188 6.72 -14.02 4.95
CA PHE A 188 6.51 -14.74 3.69
C PHE A 188 7.82 -15.27 3.09
N ILE A 189 8.86 -14.44 3.00
CA ILE A 189 10.19 -14.84 2.50
C ILE A 189 10.71 -16.05 3.29
N THR A 190 10.67 -15.98 4.62
CA THR A 190 11.20 -17.05 5.48
C THR A 190 10.37 -18.33 5.44
N THR A 191 9.05 -18.23 5.35
CA THR A 191 8.14 -19.37 5.22
C THR A 191 8.39 -20.08 3.89
N VAL A 192 8.51 -19.35 2.77
CA VAL A 192 8.82 -19.93 1.46
C VAL A 192 10.21 -20.58 1.44
N ASP A 193 11.22 -19.97 2.07
CA ASP A 193 12.56 -20.56 2.16
C ASP A 193 12.58 -21.86 2.97
N THR A 194 11.88 -21.88 4.10
CA THR A 194 11.73 -23.08 4.94
C THR A 194 11.06 -24.20 4.15
N LEU A 195 9.97 -23.86 3.46
CA LEU A 195 9.21 -24.78 2.64
C LEU A 195 10.04 -25.36 1.50
N ARG A 196 10.80 -24.49 0.82
CA ARG A 196 11.74 -24.87 -0.23
C ARG A 196 12.78 -25.86 0.29
N MET A 197 13.38 -25.60 1.47
CA MET A 197 14.39 -26.49 2.03
C MET A 197 13.80 -27.86 2.39
N LYS A 198 12.60 -27.89 3.00
CA LYS A 198 11.89 -29.13 3.33
C LYS A 198 11.57 -29.96 2.08
N MET A 199 11.12 -29.32 0.98
CA MET A 199 10.90 -30.01 -0.29
C MET A 199 12.18 -30.56 -0.92
N ILE A 200 13.29 -29.81 -0.85
CA ILE A 200 14.60 -30.30 -1.33
C ILE A 200 15.00 -31.54 -0.53
N GLY A 201 14.89 -31.50 0.79
CA GLY A 201 15.19 -32.64 1.67
C GLY A 201 14.34 -33.86 1.33
N TYR A 202 13.02 -33.68 1.22
CA TYR A 202 12.08 -34.74 0.87
C TYR A 202 12.41 -35.41 -0.48
N ARG A 203 12.82 -34.62 -1.48
CA ARG A 203 13.22 -35.13 -2.80
C ARG A 203 14.44 -36.06 -2.75
N PHE A 204 15.41 -35.77 -1.88
CA PHE A 204 16.65 -36.55 -1.77
C PHE A 204 16.58 -37.70 -0.76
N ALA A 205 15.60 -37.70 0.14
CA ALA A 205 15.49 -38.64 1.26
C ALA A 205 15.13 -40.09 0.91
N GLY A 206 15.14 -40.50 -0.37
CA GLY A 206 14.85 -41.88 -0.80
C GLY A 206 15.76 -42.98 -0.22
N ARG A 207 16.74 -42.68 0.66
CA ARG A 207 17.57 -43.67 1.36
C ARG A 207 17.93 -43.41 2.84
N SER A 208 17.57 -42.28 3.45
CA SER A 208 17.50 -42.12 4.92
C SER A 208 17.06 -40.68 5.24
N PRO A 209 15.93 -40.43 5.93
CA PRO A 209 15.57 -39.10 6.36
C PRO A 209 15.80 -38.88 7.86
N GLU A 210 16.33 -37.71 8.21
CA GLU A 210 16.10 -37.11 9.53
C GLU A 210 14.66 -36.61 9.71
N VAL A 211 13.83 -36.60 8.65
CA VAL A 211 12.43 -36.12 8.65
C VAL A 211 11.49 -37.15 8.04
N SER A 212 10.58 -37.72 8.84
CA SER A 212 9.61 -38.70 8.35
C SER A 212 8.63 -38.08 7.33
N HIS A 213 8.08 -38.86 6.39
CA HIS A 213 7.07 -38.36 5.43
C HIS A 213 5.91 -37.63 6.14
N ARG A 214 5.52 -38.12 7.33
CA ARG A 214 4.50 -37.48 8.17
C ARG A 214 4.94 -36.13 8.73
N GLU A 215 6.18 -35.98 9.16
CA GLU A 215 6.74 -34.69 9.59
C GLU A 215 6.84 -33.70 8.42
N PHE A 216 7.14 -34.20 7.22
CA PHE A 216 7.11 -33.36 6.01
C PHE A 216 5.71 -32.82 5.73
N ILE A 217 4.68 -33.67 5.71
CA ILE A 217 3.28 -33.23 5.51
C ILE A 217 2.86 -32.25 6.62
N SER A 218 3.13 -32.56 7.89
CA SER A 218 2.82 -31.67 9.02
C SER A 218 3.46 -30.30 8.87
N ALA A 219 4.70 -30.25 8.37
CA ALA A 219 5.41 -29.01 8.11
C ALA A 219 4.86 -28.22 6.91
N LEU A 220 4.31 -28.90 5.90
CA LEU A 220 3.63 -28.25 4.79
C LEU A 220 2.33 -27.60 5.26
N ASP A 221 1.56 -28.30 6.09
CA ASP A 221 0.30 -27.80 6.64
C ASP A 221 0.55 -26.58 7.54
N GLU A 222 1.58 -26.64 8.39
CA GLU A 222 2.02 -25.49 9.20
C GLU A 222 2.38 -24.28 8.31
N ALA A 223 3.18 -24.49 7.27
CA ALA A 223 3.54 -23.42 6.34
C ALA A 223 2.32 -22.87 5.59
N LYS A 224 1.35 -23.72 5.23
CA LYS A 224 0.09 -23.30 4.60
C LYS A 224 -0.74 -22.43 5.55
N LEU A 225 -0.85 -22.81 6.83
CA LEU A 225 -1.53 -22.00 7.84
C LEU A 225 -0.84 -20.65 8.06
N GLN A 226 0.49 -20.64 8.11
CA GLN A 226 1.25 -19.38 8.19
C GLN A 226 0.98 -18.48 6.98
N LEU A 227 1.01 -19.03 5.77
CA LEU A 227 0.73 -18.29 4.54
C LEU A 227 -0.71 -17.74 4.50
N GLN A 228 -1.69 -18.52 4.95
CA GLN A 228 -3.09 -18.06 5.08
C GLN A 228 -3.24 -16.97 6.14
N SER A 229 -2.52 -17.09 7.25
CA SER A 229 -2.49 -16.04 8.28
C SER A 229 -1.89 -14.74 7.74
N ILE A 230 -0.87 -14.82 6.87
CA ILE A 230 -0.32 -13.64 6.19
C ILE A 230 -1.38 -13.03 5.28
N ASP A 231 -2.02 -13.83 4.44
CA ASP A 231 -3.08 -13.37 3.52
C ASP A 231 -4.17 -12.60 4.29
N HIS A 232 -4.66 -13.21 5.37
CA HIS A 232 -5.68 -12.60 6.21
C HIS A 232 -5.19 -11.33 6.92
N ALA A 233 -3.98 -11.34 7.47
CA ALA A 233 -3.40 -10.15 8.11
C ALA A 233 -3.20 -9.00 7.11
N LEU A 234 -2.91 -9.29 5.84
CA LEU A 234 -2.80 -8.29 4.79
C LEU A 234 -4.17 -7.76 4.35
N GLU A 235 -5.22 -8.59 4.37
CA GLU A 235 -6.60 -8.15 4.17
C GLU A 235 -7.08 -7.24 5.30
N GLU A 236 -6.76 -7.56 6.56
CA GLU A 236 -7.11 -6.73 7.73
C GLU A 236 -6.35 -5.41 7.79
N LEU A 237 -5.21 -5.27 7.09
CA LEU A 237 -4.50 -4.00 6.94
C LEU A 237 -5.24 -3.01 6.03
N ASP A 238 -6.56 -3.16 5.87
CA ASP A 238 -7.39 -2.27 5.09
C ASP A 238 -7.48 -0.89 5.76
N PHE A 239 -6.67 0.03 5.27
CA PHE A 239 -6.65 1.44 5.63
C PHE A 239 -8.01 2.15 5.47
N GLY A 240 -9.02 1.48 4.90
CA GLY A 240 -10.42 1.92 4.84
C GLY A 240 -11.08 2.01 6.22
N ALA A 241 -10.73 1.14 7.18
CA ALA A 241 -11.26 1.22 8.54
C ALA A 241 -10.79 2.51 9.23
N ALA A 242 -9.49 2.84 9.11
CA ALA A 242 -8.93 4.10 9.61
C ALA A 242 -9.55 5.33 8.91
N ARG A 243 -9.89 5.21 7.62
CA ARG A 243 -10.61 6.26 6.88
C ARG A 243 -12.02 6.47 7.42
N LEU A 244 -12.76 5.40 7.70
CA LEU A 244 -14.10 5.46 8.29
C LEU A 244 -14.08 6.04 9.71
N GLU A 245 -13.11 5.66 10.53
CA GLU A 245 -12.88 6.25 11.86
C GLU A 245 -12.53 7.75 11.77
N LEU A 246 -11.76 8.16 10.76
CA LEU A 246 -11.45 9.56 10.53
C LEU A 246 -12.68 10.35 10.05
N GLU A 247 -13.46 9.80 9.12
CA GLU A 247 -14.70 10.42 8.62
C GLU A 247 -15.73 10.58 9.75
N THR A 248 -15.84 9.60 10.64
CA THR A 248 -16.72 9.68 11.83
C THR A 248 -16.20 10.70 12.84
N SER A 249 -14.90 10.70 13.14
CA SER A 249 -14.29 11.69 14.06
C SER A 249 -14.42 13.13 13.54
N LEU A 250 -14.28 13.34 12.22
CA LEU A 250 -14.48 14.65 11.58
C LEU A 250 -15.94 15.12 11.71
N GLN A 251 -16.91 14.22 11.51
CA GLN A 251 -18.33 14.55 11.71
C GLN A 251 -18.66 14.87 13.17
N GLU A 252 -18.03 14.20 14.13
CA GLU A 252 -18.18 14.50 15.55
C GLU A 252 -17.60 15.87 15.91
N MET A 253 -16.42 16.21 15.36
CA MET A 253 -15.83 17.54 15.55
C MET A 253 -16.66 18.64 14.90
N GLU A 254 -17.20 18.44 13.70
CA GLU A 254 -18.06 19.42 13.03
C GLU A 254 -19.31 19.71 13.87
N LYS A 255 -19.96 18.67 14.41
CA LYS A 255 -21.09 18.82 15.34
C LYS A 255 -20.70 19.51 16.65
N ALA A 256 -19.51 19.23 17.19
CA ALA A 256 -19.01 19.89 18.40
C ALA A 256 -18.75 21.39 18.18
N VAL A 257 -18.30 21.78 16.98
CA VAL A 257 -18.12 23.18 16.60
C VAL A 257 -19.46 23.89 16.40
N GLU A 258 -20.42 23.26 15.72
CA GLU A 258 -21.77 23.83 15.55
C GLU A 258 -22.45 24.08 16.91
N THR A 259 -22.39 23.11 17.83
CA THR A 259 -22.98 23.25 19.17
C THR A 259 -22.30 24.32 20.02
N ALA A 260 -20.97 24.43 19.97
CA ALA A 260 -20.25 25.52 20.65
C ALA A 260 -20.58 26.90 20.06
N GLN A 261 -20.87 26.97 18.75
CA GLN A 261 -21.25 28.21 18.08
C GLN A 261 -22.69 28.63 18.39
N GLU A 262 -23.61 27.66 18.54
CA GLU A 262 -24.98 27.92 19.01
C GLU A 262 -25.04 28.40 20.47
N GLU A 263 -24.23 27.84 21.37
CA GLU A 263 -24.09 28.33 22.75
C GLU A 263 -23.56 29.78 22.80
N HIS A 264 -22.62 30.12 21.91
CA HIS A 264 -22.08 31.47 21.82
C HIS A 264 -23.13 32.49 21.32
N VAL A 265 -24.04 32.11 20.43
CA VAL A 265 -25.14 32.97 19.99
C VAL A 265 -26.14 33.21 21.14
N SER A 266 -26.42 32.19 21.96
CA SER A 266 -27.35 32.30 23.08
C SER A 266 -26.84 33.17 24.24
N LEU A 267 -25.52 33.24 24.46
CA LEU A 267 -24.90 34.14 25.45
C LEU A 267 -24.78 35.60 24.98
N THR A 268 -25.05 35.90 23.71
CA THR A 268 -24.98 37.27 23.15
C THR A 268 -26.36 37.92 23.02
N GLU A 269 -27.45 37.20 23.31
CA GLU A 269 -28.77 37.84 23.47
C GLU A 269 -28.80 38.61 24.79
N PRO A 270 -29.01 39.95 24.77
CA PRO A 270 -29.25 40.67 26.01
C PRO A 270 -30.50 40.09 26.67
N PRO A 271 -30.54 39.96 28.01
CA PRO A 271 -31.72 39.46 28.69
C PRO A 271 -32.92 40.31 28.27
N PRO A 272 -34.11 39.71 28.03
CA PRO A 272 -35.28 40.47 27.66
C PRO A 272 -35.49 41.55 28.72
N PHE A 273 -35.49 42.82 28.29
CA PHE A 273 -35.76 43.97 29.14
C PHE A 273 -37.01 43.65 29.96
N ARG A 274 -36.84 43.44 31.28
CA ARG A 274 -37.97 43.47 32.21
C ARG A 274 -38.50 44.89 32.17
N THR A 275 -39.58 45.09 31.42
CA THR A 275 -40.38 46.31 31.50
C THR A 275 -40.90 46.40 32.93
N THR A 276 -40.32 47.30 33.72
CA THR A 276 -40.90 47.71 35.00
C THR A 276 -42.29 48.29 34.72
N PRO A 277 -43.36 47.81 35.38
CA PRO A 277 -44.68 48.40 35.19
C PRO A 277 -44.69 49.86 35.65
N PRO A 278 -45.42 50.75 34.97
CA PRO A 278 -45.45 52.17 35.31
C PRO A 278 -46.06 52.39 36.71
N PRO A 279 -45.60 53.41 37.46
CA PRO A 279 -46.12 53.69 38.79
C PRO A 279 -47.59 54.12 38.72
N PRO A 280 -48.41 53.76 39.73
CA PRO A 280 -49.82 54.12 39.76
C PRO A 280 -50.00 55.65 39.85
N PRO A 281 -51.08 56.19 39.27
CA PRO A 281 -51.34 57.62 39.29
C PRO A 281 -51.57 58.13 40.72
N PRO A 282 -51.22 59.39 41.01
CA PRO A 282 -51.42 59.96 42.34
C PRO A 282 -52.92 60.06 42.65
N PHE A 283 -53.32 59.48 43.79
CA PHE A 283 -54.66 59.62 44.34
C PHE A 283 -54.99 61.11 44.57
N ARG A 284 -56.18 61.52 44.13
CA ARG A 284 -56.90 62.69 44.62
C ARG A 284 -58.07 62.22 45.46
#